data_AF-A0A3C0ITH5-F1
#
_entry.id   AF-A0A3C0ITH5-F1
#
_cell.length_a   1.000
_cell.length_b   1.000
_cell.length_c   1.000
_cell.angle_alpha   90.00
_cell.angle_beta   90.00
_cell.angle_gamma   90.00
#
_symmetry.space_group_name_H-M   'P 1'
#
loop_
_entity.id
_entity.type
_entity.pdbx_description
1 polymer ?
#
loop_
_entity_poly.entity_id
_entity_poly.type
_entity_poly.pdbx_seq_one_letter_code
_entity_poly.pdbx_strand_id
1 'polypeptide(L)'
;MNMLGSSAVTGDTTFTLTVGNTTGAPVAAGAYNSNNTTNAGADFIFTNDAGATPVPIFWAGPSSMATTGVNLTVNVVSYNTTTRVIEGTFSGTVRNSPATSVTISNGKFKGQHL
;
A
#
# COMPACT_ATOMS: atom_id res chain seq x y z
N MET A 1 8.99 -10.32 1.82
CA MET A 1 9.31 -9.73 0.50
C MET A 1 8.58 -8.39 0.46
N ASN A 2 9.31 -7.28 0.40
CA ASN A 2 8.74 -5.94 0.52
C ASN A 2 8.39 -5.41 -0.86
N MET A 3 7.14 -5.02 -1.10
CA MET A 3 6.73 -4.32 -2.32
C MET A 3 6.80 -2.82 -2.05
N LEU A 4 7.87 -2.17 -2.51
CA LEU A 4 8.06 -0.71 -2.40
C LEU A 4 7.51 -0.04 -3.66
N GLY A 5 6.20 0.14 -3.76
CA GLY A 5 5.58 0.76 -4.94
C GLY A 5 5.56 2.30 -4.85
N SER A 6 6.52 2.99 -5.46
CA SER A 6 6.43 4.45 -5.62
C SER A 6 5.59 4.84 -6.82
N SER A 7 4.64 5.76 -6.64
CA SER A 7 3.91 6.34 -7.77
C SER A 7 4.66 7.53 -8.34
N ALA A 8 5.00 7.46 -9.64
CA ALA A 8 4.62 8.47 -10.62
C ALA A 8 5.18 8.14 -12.01
N VAL A 9 4.36 8.35 -13.05
CA VAL A 9 4.88 8.75 -14.37
C VAL A 9 4.11 9.97 -14.92
N THR A 10 2.84 10.19 -14.52
CA THR A 10 2.04 11.41 -14.83
C THR A 10 1.00 11.74 -13.75
N GLY A 11 1.31 11.50 -12.47
CA GLY A 11 0.43 11.75 -11.32
C GLY A 11 1.23 12.18 -10.10
N ASP A 12 0.53 12.69 -9.07
CA ASP A 12 1.06 13.28 -7.84
C ASP A 12 2.33 12.58 -7.33
N THR A 13 3.46 13.27 -7.46
CA THR A 13 4.80 12.78 -7.13
C THR A 13 5.12 12.91 -5.65
N THR A 14 4.19 13.44 -4.84
CA THR A 14 4.45 13.75 -3.43
C THR A 14 4.23 12.55 -2.52
N PHE A 15 3.69 11.43 -3.01
CA PHE A 15 3.45 10.26 -2.17
C PHE A 15 3.87 8.92 -2.78
N THR A 16 4.25 7.99 -1.90
CA THR A 16 4.57 6.60 -2.23
C THR A 16 3.70 5.65 -1.40
N LEU A 17 3.24 4.55 -2.01
CA LEU A 17 2.51 3.49 -1.33
C LEU A 17 3.40 2.25 -1.17
N THR A 18 3.88 2.02 0.04
CA THR A 18 4.57 0.78 0.38
C THR A 18 3.57 -0.29 0.75
N VAL A 19 3.74 -1.49 0.20
CA VAL A 19 2.98 -2.69 0.52
C VAL A 19 3.92 -3.77 1.04
N GLY A 20 3.94 -3.98 2.34
CA GLY A 20 4.72 -5.05 2.96
C GLY A 20 3.92 -6.35 3.00
N ASN A 21 4.21 -7.32 2.13
CA ASN A 21 3.61 -8.66 2.25
C ASN A 21 4.22 -9.37 3.47
N THR A 22 3.40 -9.59 4.50
CA THR A 22 3.83 -10.22 5.76
C THR A 22 4.09 -11.72 5.64
N THR A 23 3.62 -12.37 4.56
CA THR A 23 3.74 -13.83 4.38
C THR A 23 5.01 -14.28 3.64
N GLY A 24 5.76 -13.35 3.05
CA GLY A 24 6.98 -13.66 2.30
C GLY A 24 6.78 -14.27 0.90
N ALA A 25 5.54 -14.56 0.50
CA ALA A 25 5.21 -15.09 -0.83
C ALA A 25 5.41 -14.05 -1.97
N PRO A 26 5.66 -14.49 -3.22
CA PRO A 26 5.70 -13.60 -4.39
C PRO A 26 4.41 -12.80 -4.53
N VAL A 27 4.52 -11.55 -5.01
CA VAL A 27 3.36 -10.73 -5.35
C VAL A 27 2.70 -11.32 -6.60
N ALA A 28 1.47 -11.81 -6.44
CA ALA A 28 0.59 -12.22 -7.53
C ALA A 28 -0.47 -11.16 -7.81
N ALA A 29 -1.10 -11.21 -8.99
CA ALA A 29 -2.30 -10.43 -9.24
C ALA A 29 -3.41 -10.87 -8.28
N GLY A 30 -4.19 -9.91 -7.77
CA GLY A 30 -5.25 -10.18 -6.81
C GLY A 30 -5.40 -9.09 -5.74
N ALA A 31 -6.33 -9.36 -4.82
CA ALA A 31 -6.66 -8.46 -3.73
C ALA A 31 -5.82 -8.76 -2.49
N TYR A 32 -5.15 -7.72 -1.99
CA TYR A 32 -4.40 -7.69 -0.74
C TYR A 32 -5.20 -6.85 0.24
N ASN A 33 -5.32 -7.31 1.49
CA ASN A 33 -6.14 -6.64 2.48
C ASN A 33 -5.42 -6.62 3.83
N SER A 34 -5.43 -5.47 4.51
CA SER A 34 -4.71 -5.26 5.77
C SER A 34 -5.20 -6.16 6.92
N ASN A 35 -6.43 -6.68 6.81
CA ASN A 35 -7.07 -7.50 7.85
C ASN A 35 -7.07 -9.00 7.51
N ASN A 36 -6.54 -9.40 6.34
CA ASN A 36 -6.49 -10.81 5.96
C ASN A 36 -5.19 -11.47 6.44
N THR A 37 -5.26 -12.28 7.49
CA THR A 37 -4.10 -12.97 8.08
C THR A 37 -3.70 -14.26 7.36
N THR A 38 -4.49 -14.74 6.40
CA THR A 38 -4.33 -16.10 5.83
C THR A 38 -3.69 -16.14 4.45
N ASN A 39 -3.79 -15.07 3.64
CA ASN A 39 -3.26 -15.09 2.27
C ASN A 39 -2.47 -13.85 1.83
N ALA A 40 -2.50 -12.74 2.58
CA ALA A 40 -2.02 -11.46 2.06
C ALA A 40 -2.08 -10.36 3.12
N GLY A 41 -1.76 -10.67 4.38
CA GLY A 41 -1.67 -9.65 5.41
C GLY A 41 -0.63 -8.65 4.94
N ALA A 42 -1.07 -7.42 4.68
CA ALA A 42 -0.22 -6.42 4.09
C ALA A 42 -0.21 -5.18 4.96
N ASP A 43 0.99 -4.71 5.26
CA ASP A 43 1.17 -3.38 5.80
C ASP A 43 1.20 -2.40 4.64
N PHE A 44 0.29 -1.44 4.67
CA PHE A 44 0.21 -0.34 3.73
C PHE A 44 0.67 0.93 4.43
N ILE A 45 1.71 1.56 3.89
CA ILE A 45 2.24 2.82 4.40
C ILE A 45 2.29 3.80 3.25
N PHE A 46 1.58 4.90 3.41
CA PHE A 46 1.67 6.04 2.51
C PHE A 46 2.70 7.00 3.10
N THR A 47 3.75 7.32 2.34
CA THR A 47 4.75 8.32 2.75
C THR A 47 4.60 9.57 1.90
N ASN A 48 4.87 10.73 2.49
CA ASN A 48 5.16 11.94 1.76
C ASN A 48 6.66 11.98 1.45
N ASP A 49 7.01 12.07 0.17
CA ASP A 49 8.38 12.05 -0.34
C ASP A 49 8.88 13.46 -0.73
N ALA A 50 8.22 14.53 -0.26
CA ALA A 50 8.61 15.92 -0.52
C ALA A 50 9.96 16.34 0.13
N GLY A 51 10.75 15.41 0.69
CA GLY A 51 12.03 15.69 1.35
C GLY A 51 12.98 14.48 1.34
N ALA A 52 14.19 14.65 1.88
CA ALA A 52 15.24 13.60 1.89
C ALA A 52 14.89 12.36 2.74
N THR A 53 13.89 12.45 3.60
CA THR A 53 13.42 11.35 4.45
C THR A 53 11.91 11.19 4.27
N PRO A 54 11.43 10.02 3.80
CA PRO A 54 10.01 9.74 3.67
C PRO A 54 9.29 9.86 5.03
N VAL A 55 8.21 10.64 5.07
CA VAL A 55 7.39 10.81 6.29
C VAL A 55 6.07 10.05 6.14
N PRO A 56 5.77 9.04 6.98
CA PRO A 56 4.48 8.35 6.95
C PRO A 56 3.32 9.30 7.22
N ILE A 57 2.32 9.30 6.34
CA ILE A 57 1.11 10.13 6.44
C ILE A 57 -0.15 9.30 6.67
N PHE A 58 -0.18 8.08 6.11
CA PHE A 58 -1.28 7.14 6.35
C PHE A 58 -0.78 5.71 6.49
N TRP A 59 -1.52 4.90 7.26
CA TRP A 59 -1.21 3.47 7.41
C TRP A 59 -2.46 2.60 7.57
N ALA A 60 -2.35 1.35 7.13
CA ALA A 60 -3.28 0.26 7.42
C ALA A 60 -2.51 -1.06 7.38
N GLY A 61 -2.58 -1.88 8.43
CA GLY A 61 -1.83 -3.13 8.43
C GLY A 61 -1.69 -3.75 9.82
N PRO A 62 -1.49 -5.08 9.90
CA PRO A 62 -1.45 -5.82 11.17
C PRO A 62 -0.27 -5.42 12.07
N SER A 63 0.83 -4.88 11.53
CA SER A 63 1.96 -4.41 12.34
C SER A 63 1.80 -2.96 12.82
N SER A 64 0.84 -2.21 12.26
CA SER A 64 0.49 -0.89 12.77
C SER A 64 -0.28 -1.04 14.09
N MET A 65 0.32 -0.66 15.21
CA MET A 65 -0.06 -1.05 16.58
C MET A 65 -1.43 -0.54 17.14
N ALA A 66 -2.44 -0.26 16.31
CA ALA A 66 -3.82 -0.05 16.74
C ALA A 66 -4.79 -0.18 15.55
N THR A 67 -5.24 -1.39 15.20
CA THR A 67 -5.96 -1.66 13.94
C THR A 67 -7.48 -1.80 14.03
N THR A 68 -8.11 -1.52 15.18
CA THR A 68 -9.57 -1.44 15.19
C THR A 68 -10.02 -0.28 14.28
N GLY A 69 -10.83 -0.61 13.28
CA GLY A 69 -11.48 0.34 12.37
C GLY A 69 -10.73 0.72 11.10
N VAL A 70 -9.59 0.10 10.76
CA VAL A 70 -8.92 0.28 9.45
C VAL A 70 -8.99 -0.98 8.61
N ASN A 71 -9.16 -0.80 7.31
CA ASN A 71 -9.18 -1.88 6.35
C ASN A 71 -8.86 -1.31 4.96
N LEU A 72 -7.63 -1.46 4.49
CA LEU A 72 -7.28 -1.09 3.12
C LEU A 72 -7.20 -2.34 2.26
N THR A 73 -7.82 -2.26 1.09
CA THR A 73 -7.69 -3.26 0.03
C THR A 73 -6.90 -2.67 -1.14
N VAL A 74 -5.85 -3.35 -1.55
CA VAL A 74 -5.08 -3.08 -2.77
C VAL A 74 -5.37 -4.18 -3.77
N ASN A 75 -5.84 -3.82 -4.95
CA ASN A 75 -6.06 -4.75 -6.05
C ASN A 75 -4.96 -4.58 -7.09
N VAL A 76 -4.08 -5.58 -7.22
CA VAL A 76 -3.06 -5.62 -8.25
C VAL A 76 -3.71 -6.09 -9.56
N VAL A 77 -3.80 -5.18 -10.53
CA VAL A 77 -4.42 -5.42 -11.84
C VAL A 77 -3.42 -6.02 -12.83
N SER A 78 -2.17 -5.56 -12.80
CA SER A 78 -1.11 -6.06 -13.68
C SER A 78 0.23 -6.12 -12.95
N TYR A 79 1.04 -7.12 -13.32
CA TYR A 79 2.44 -7.22 -12.92
C TYR A 79 3.29 -7.64 -14.13
N ASN A 80 4.22 -6.78 -14.54
CA ASN A 80 5.22 -7.11 -15.54
C ASN A 80 6.45 -7.69 -14.85
N THR A 81 6.70 -8.99 -15.01
CA THR A 81 7.82 -9.69 -14.36
C THR A 81 9.19 -9.24 -14.86
N THR A 82 9.27 -8.69 -16.09
CA THR A 82 10.52 -8.23 -16.71
C THR A 82 10.90 -6.84 -16.20
N THR A 83 9.98 -5.88 -16.25
CA THR A 83 10.21 -4.50 -15.79
C THR A 83 9.97 -4.32 -14.30
N ARG A 84 9.41 -5.34 -13.65
CA ARG A 84 8.94 -5.34 -12.26
C ARG A 84 7.90 -4.25 -11.97
N VAL A 85 7.21 -3.75 -12.99
CA VAL A 85 6.15 -2.73 -12.83
C VAL A 85 4.85 -3.40 -12.39
N ILE A 86 4.23 -2.84 -11.35
CA ILE A 86 2.93 -3.24 -10.80
C ILE A 86 1.97 -2.07 -10.96
N GLU A 87 0.74 -2.35 -11.40
CA GLU A 87 -0.33 -1.36 -11.49
C GLU A 87 -1.60 -1.90 -10.84
N GLY A 88 -2.40 -0.99 -10.28
CA GLY A 88 -3.64 -1.40 -9.62
C GLY A 88 -4.45 -0.27 -9.03
N THR A 89 -5.40 -0.67 -8.18
CA THR A 89 -6.27 0.24 -7.44
C THR A 89 -6.19 -0.01 -5.94
N PHE A 90 -6.62 0.95 -5.14
CA PHE A 90 -6.76 0.78 -3.70
C PHE A 90 -7.97 1.52 -3.16
N SER A 91 -8.61 0.97 -2.13
CA SER A 91 -9.73 1.59 -1.45
C SER A 91 -9.87 1.03 -0.04
N GLY A 92 -10.53 1.77 0.83
CA GLY A 92 -10.77 1.38 2.21
C GLY A 92 -10.38 2.47 3.20
N THR A 93 -10.23 2.08 4.46
CA THR A 93 -10.01 3.01 5.56
C THR A 93 -8.57 2.89 6.06
N VAL A 94 -7.88 4.02 6.13
CA VAL A 94 -6.52 4.19 6.65
C VAL A 94 -6.54 5.09 7.88
N ARG A 95 -5.49 5.06 8.70
CA ARG A 95 -5.29 6.02 9.80
C ARG A 95 -4.32 7.11 9.39
N ASN A 96 -4.57 8.35 9.81
CA ASN A 96 -3.61 9.47 9.76
C ASN A 96 -3.12 9.89 11.16
N SER A 97 -3.72 9.33 12.21
CA SER A 97 -3.25 9.43 13.60
C SER A 97 -3.82 8.25 14.42
N PRO A 98 -3.41 8.06 15.68
CA PRO A 98 -4.00 7.05 16.57
C PRO A 98 -5.51 7.19 16.81
N ALA A 99 -6.09 8.38 16.60
CA ALA A 99 -7.50 8.67 16.88
C ALA A 99 -8.34 8.96 15.63
N THR A 100 -7.72 9.07 14.45
CA THR A 100 -8.42 9.54 13.24
C THR A 100 -8.18 8.61 12.07
N SER A 101 -9.27 8.34 11.34
CA SER A 101 -9.29 7.51 10.14
C SER A 101 -9.80 8.30 8.95
N VAL A 102 -9.31 7.95 7.77
CA VAL A 102 -9.73 8.51 6.48
C VAL A 102 -10.15 7.37 5.57
N THR A 103 -11.26 7.56 4.86
CA THR A 103 -11.72 6.60 3.85
C THR A 103 -11.29 7.04 2.47
N ILE A 104 -10.64 6.13 1.76
CA ILE A 104 -10.22 6.25 0.38
C ILE A 104 -11.21 5.46 -0.48
N SER A 105 -11.95 6.14 -1.34
CA SER A 105 -13.00 5.51 -2.15
C SER A 105 -12.48 4.94 -3.47
N ASN A 106 -11.46 5.57 -4.08
CA ASN A 106 -10.92 5.14 -5.38
C ASN A 106 -9.50 5.65 -5.65
N GLY A 107 -8.51 4.97 -5.07
CA GLY A 107 -7.09 5.20 -5.35
C GLY A 107 -6.58 4.38 -6.53
N LYS A 108 -5.58 4.90 -7.24
CA LYS A 108 -4.85 4.19 -8.31
C LYS A 108 -3.36 4.28 -8.02
N PHE A 109 -2.62 3.24 -8.36
CA PHE A 109 -1.17 3.24 -8.23
C PHE A 109 -0.49 2.57 -9.42
N LYS A 110 0.74 2.99 -9.64
CA LYS A 110 1.74 2.34 -10.47
C LYS A 110 3.02 2.37 -9.66
N GLY A 111 3.67 1.24 -9.47
CA GLY A 111 4.88 1.12 -8.67
C GLY A 111 5.87 0.13 -9.25
N GLN A 112 7.07 0.11 -8.70
CA GLN A 112 8.12 -0.83 -9.09
C GLN A 112 8.41 -1.79 -7.94
N HIS A 113 8.38 -3.09 -8.20
CA HIS A 113 8.84 -4.10 -7.26
C HIS A 113 10.37 -4.14 -7.26
N LEU A 114 10.99 -3.88 -6.11
CA LEU A 114 12.44 -3.90 -5.90
C LEU A 114 12.95 -5.32 -5.62
#